data_AF-A0A4Q5AQS9-F1
#
_entry.id   AF-A0A4Q5AQS9-F1
#
_cell.length_a   1.000
_cell.length_b   1.000
_cell.length_c   1.000
_cell.angle_alpha   90.00
_cell.angle_beta   90.00
_cell.angle_gamma   90.00
#
_symmetry.space_group_name_H-M   'P 1'
#
loop_
_entity.id
_entity.type
_entity.pdbx_description
1 polymer ?
#
loop_
_entity_poly.entity_id
_entity_poly.type
_entity_poly.pdbx_seq_one_letter_code
_entity_poly.pdbx_strand_id
1 'polypeptide(L)'
;MPPREVAALFLAIFQARHTPLYTLPRVDCAIPLALPIVNCTKKDTRIEHLLDEAEQHGLCAIAADDNQRRRLGFRVEHGELVNPHPGLYIRVDVWNGLNPTKRKRAMVRVLARIHLDRVFAAESAVCMFDLEQPYDIHPEHELTIASPSRSGIHVFAKTGFIKRTLYVPNMQAMSINGVRVTSLARTLFDCARLLPFECMLPIADSAAKAGFDMASLTQFPTTRFDETNRIARLLTYTGSSQVSV
;
A
#
# COMPACT_ATOMS: atom_id res chain seq x y z
N MET A 1 -0.62 -10.97 44.39
CA MET A 1 0.54 -10.31 43.75
C MET A 1 0.64 -10.76 42.31
N PRO A 2 0.48 -9.81 41.37
CA PRO A 2 1.40 -9.69 40.25
C PRO A 2 2.04 -8.27 40.22
N PRO A 3 3.21 -8.10 39.57
CA PRO A 3 4.03 -6.90 39.67
C PRO A 3 3.54 -5.73 38.80
N ARG A 4 3.93 -4.52 39.26
CA ARG A 4 3.33 -3.20 39.06
C ARG A 4 3.87 -2.38 37.87
N GLU A 5 4.24 -2.99 36.74
CA GLU A 5 5.07 -2.28 35.74
C GLU A 5 4.41 -1.91 34.40
N VAL A 6 3.08 -1.94 34.30
CA VAL A 6 2.39 -1.55 33.05
C VAL A 6 1.46 -0.33 33.21
N ALA A 7 1.30 0.19 34.42
CA ALA A 7 0.44 1.35 34.71
C ALA A 7 1.15 2.71 34.62
N ALA A 8 2.48 2.75 34.46
CA ALA A 8 3.26 4.00 34.49
C ALA A 8 3.55 4.62 33.12
N LEU A 9 3.28 3.92 32.00
CA LEU A 9 3.57 4.44 30.65
C LEU A 9 2.39 5.12 29.94
N PHE A 10 1.16 4.98 30.46
CA PHE A 10 -0.03 5.59 29.83
C PHE A 10 -0.41 6.97 30.38
N LEU A 11 0.26 7.46 31.43
CA LEU A 11 -0.02 8.77 32.03
C LEU A 11 0.95 9.88 31.57
N ALA A 12 2.00 9.56 30.80
CA ALA A 12 3.00 10.52 30.36
C ALA A 12 2.71 11.19 28.99
N ILE A 13 1.64 10.79 28.29
CA ILE A 13 1.32 11.32 26.94
C ILE A 13 0.19 12.37 26.97
N PHE A 14 -0.44 12.62 28.13
CA PHE A 14 -1.60 13.55 28.22
C PHE A 14 -1.33 14.87 28.97
N GLN A 15 -0.09 15.22 29.31
CA GLN A 15 0.24 16.47 30.01
C GLN A 15 1.38 17.28 29.35
N ALA A 16 1.34 17.43 28.03
CA ALA A 16 2.20 18.37 27.31
C ALA A 16 1.40 19.36 26.44
N ARG A 17 0.27 19.87 26.97
CA ARG A 17 -0.42 21.05 26.45
C ARG A 17 -0.61 22.03 27.58
N HIS A 18 -0.14 23.25 27.36
CA HIS A 18 -0.20 24.46 28.20
C HIS A 18 0.86 24.60 29.30
N THR A 19 1.92 25.38 29.02
CA THR A 19 2.33 26.55 29.82
C THR A 19 3.45 27.34 29.09
N PRO A 20 3.62 28.65 29.37
CA PRO A 20 3.86 29.68 28.35
C PRO A 20 5.32 30.14 28.19
N LEU A 21 5.51 30.90 27.11
CA LEU A 21 6.67 31.73 26.75
C LEU A 21 7.14 32.62 27.91
N TYR A 22 8.46 32.64 28.21
CA TYR A 22 9.22 33.86 28.48
C TYR A 22 10.75 33.65 28.50
N THR A 23 11.44 34.68 27.97
CA THR A 23 12.82 35.14 28.17
C THR A 23 14.02 34.33 27.65
N LEU A 24 14.59 34.85 26.56
CA LEU A 24 15.96 34.63 26.11
C LEU A 24 16.97 35.27 27.07
N PRO A 25 18.18 34.68 27.22
CA PRO A 25 19.39 35.45 27.36
C PRO A 25 20.24 35.34 26.10
N ARG A 26 20.72 36.51 25.68
CA ARG A 26 21.66 36.78 24.60
C ARG A 26 23.05 36.30 25.02
N VAL A 27 23.65 35.39 24.26
CA VAL A 27 25.09 35.11 24.34
C VAL A 27 25.63 35.07 22.91
N ASP A 28 26.37 36.12 22.58
CA ASP A 28 27.23 36.21 21.42
C ASP A 28 28.34 35.17 21.55
N CYS A 29 28.45 34.26 20.58
CA CYS A 29 29.67 33.49 20.34
C CYS A 29 29.74 33.06 18.87
N ALA A 30 30.64 33.73 18.15
CA ALA A 30 31.46 33.24 17.05
C ALA A 30 30.86 32.13 16.16
N ILE A 31 30.37 32.59 15.01
CA ILE A 31 30.27 31.89 13.74
C ILE A 31 31.44 30.88 13.55
N PRO A 32 31.17 29.59 13.33
CA PRO A 32 31.83 28.86 12.28
C PRO A 32 30.92 28.97 11.06
N LEU A 33 31.42 29.63 10.00
CA LEU A 33 30.85 29.48 8.67
C LEU A 33 31.05 28.01 8.33
N ALA A 34 30.06 27.18 8.67
CA ALA A 34 29.85 25.92 8.00
C ALA A 34 29.55 26.32 6.56
N LEU A 35 30.62 26.38 5.76
CA LEU A 35 30.53 26.36 4.32
C LEU A 35 29.48 25.30 4.01
N PRO A 36 28.40 25.60 3.27
CA PRO A 36 27.63 24.54 2.69
C PRO A 36 28.66 23.76 1.90
N ILE A 37 28.88 22.49 2.27
CA ILE A 37 29.41 21.55 1.32
C ILE A 37 28.33 21.55 0.25
N VAL A 38 28.48 22.44 -0.73
CA VAL A 38 27.89 22.31 -2.04
C VAL A 38 28.55 21.04 -2.53
N ASN A 39 27.95 19.92 -2.13
CA ASN A 39 28.24 18.64 -2.69
C ASN A 39 27.70 18.83 -4.11
N CYS A 40 28.59 19.28 -4.98
CA CYS A 40 28.38 19.33 -6.41
C CYS A 40 28.39 17.86 -6.84
N THR A 41 27.36 17.13 -6.41
CA THR A 41 27.11 15.75 -6.77
C THR A 41 26.81 15.82 -8.25
N LYS A 42 27.81 15.55 -9.08
CA LYS A 42 27.54 15.10 -10.44
C LYS A 42 26.46 14.03 -10.31
N LYS A 43 25.25 14.33 -10.77
CA LYS A 43 24.16 13.36 -10.83
C LYS A 43 24.72 12.13 -11.52
N ASP A 44 24.64 10.99 -10.84
CA ASP A 44 25.19 9.77 -11.39
C ASP A 44 24.34 9.35 -12.57
N THR A 45 24.93 9.41 -13.76
CA THR A 45 24.26 9.10 -15.01
C THR A 45 23.59 7.73 -14.99
N ARG A 46 24.13 6.75 -14.24
CA ARG A 46 23.52 5.41 -14.11
C ARG A 46 22.29 5.43 -13.21
N ILE A 47 22.32 6.17 -12.09
CA ILE A 47 21.15 6.29 -11.20
C ILE A 47 20.03 7.07 -11.89
N GLU A 48 20.37 8.15 -12.58
CA GLU A 48 19.37 8.92 -13.34
C GLU A 48 18.76 8.06 -14.45
N HIS A 49 19.57 7.33 -15.24
CA HIS A 49 19.05 6.41 -16.25
C HIS A 49 18.13 5.33 -15.66
N LEU A 50 18.50 4.75 -14.52
CA LEU A 50 17.66 3.76 -13.82
C LEU A 50 16.30 4.35 -13.40
N LEU A 51 16.29 5.58 -12.89
CA LEU A 51 15.06 6.26 -12.50
C LEU A 51 14.22 6.62 -13.73
N ASP A 52 14.85 7.18 -14.77
CA ASP A 52 14.18 7.58 -16.01
C ASP A 52 13.52 6.38 -16.71
N GLU A 53 14.23 5.26 -16.83
CA GLU A 53 13.70 4.03 -17.43
C GLU A 53 12.50 3.49 -16.63
N ALA A 54 12.61 3.43 -15.30
CA ALA A 54 11.51 2.97 -14.45
C ALA A 54 10.28 3.89 -14.58
N GLU A 55 10.49 5.20 -14.51
CA GLU A 55 9.43 6.21 -14.55
C GLU A 55 8.74 6.25 -15.93
N GLN A 56 9.50 6.11 -17.03
CA GLN A 56 8.96 6.02 -18.39
C GLN A 56 8.01 4.82 -18.55
N HIS A 57 8.24 3.73 -17.83
CA HIS A 57 7.36 2.55 -17.83
C HIS A 57 6.24 2.61 -16.77
N GLY A 58 6.13 3.71 -16.02
CA GLY A 58 5.17 3.88 -14.93
C GLY A 58 5.45 2.94 -13.75
N LEU A 59 6.72 2.77 -13.41
CA LEU A 59 7.24 1.87 -12.39
C LEU A 59 8.11 2.62 -11.38
N CYS A 60 8.39 1.97 -10.26
CA CYS A 60 9.45 2.37 -9.34
C CYS A 60 10.77 1.68 -9.71
N ALA A 61 11.88 2.39 -9.55
CA ALA A 61 13.21 1.82 -9.70
C ALA A 61 13.51 0.82 -8.57
N ILE A 62 14.30 -0.20 -8.88
CA ILE A 62 14.80 -1.19 -7.91
C ILE A 62 16.31 -0.99 -7.79
N ALA A 63 16.82 -0.93 -6.57
CA ALA A 63 18.27 -0.96 -6.36
C ALA A 63 18.83 -2.36 -6.68
N ALA A 64 19.76 -2.44 -7.64
CA ALA A 64 20.39 -3.71 -8.05
C ALA A 64 21.40 -4.23 -7.02
N ASP A 65 22.05 -3.33 -6.27
CA ASP A 65 23.10 -3.66 -5.31
C ASP A 65 23.07 -2.73 -4.07
N ASP A 66 23.93 -3.05 -3.10
CA ASP A 66 24.02 -2.32 -1.83
C ASP A 66 24.51 -0.87 -1.99
N ASN A 67 25.35 -0.59 -2.99
CA ASN A 67 25.85 0.75 -3.27
C ASN A 67 24.73 1.62 -3.83
N GLN A 68 23.99 1.13 -4.82
CA GLN A 68 22.79 1.79 -5.34
C GLN A 68 21.79 2.03 -4.21
N ARG A 69 21.55 1.03 -3.35
CA ARG A 69 20.61 1.16 -2.23
C ARG A 69 21.01 2.27 -1.24
N ARG A 70 22.29 2.38 -0.89
CA ARG A 70 22.80 3.45 -0.02
C ARG A 70 22.61 4.83 -0.64
N ARG A 71 22.91 4.95 -1.94
CA ARG A 71 22.83 6.24 -2.66
C ARG A 71 21.39 6.68 -2.89
N LEU A 72 20.52 5.76 -3.28
CA LEU A 72 19.08 6.03 -3.39
C LEU A 72 18.48 6.33 -2.01
N GLY A 73 18.89 5.61 -0.96
CA GLY A 73 18.51 5.90 0.42
C GLY A 73 18.90 7.31 0.88
N PHE A 74 20.14 7.73 0.59
CA PHE A 74 20.59 9.10 0.88
C PHE A 74 19.72 10.16 0.18
N ARG A 75 19.30 9.90 -1.06
CA ARG A 75 18.40 10.81 -1.80
C ARG A 75 16.97 10.82 -1.24
N VAL A 76 16.51 9.72 -0.64
CA VAL A 76 15.25 9.69 0.12
C VAL A 76 15.37 10.56 1.37
N GLU A 77 16.48 10.46 2.12
CA GLU A 77 16.74 11.29 3.31
C GLU A 77 16.82 12.79 2.99
N HIS A 78 17.26 13.15 1.79
CA HIS A 78 17.32 14.53 1.30
C HIS A 78 16.05 14.99 0.57
N GLY A 79 15.01 14.16 0.53
CA GLY A 79 13.71 14.53 -0.06
C GLY A 79 13.69 14.61 -1.58
N GLU A 80 14.67 14.03 -2.28
CA GLU A 80 14.66 13.96 -3.75
C GLU A 80 13.81 12.77 -4.26
N LEU A 81 13.80 11.68 -3.49
CA LEU A 81 13.09 10.44 -3.81
C LEU A 81 12.15 10.05 -2.68
N VAL A 82 11.15 9.22 -2.98
CA VAL A 82 10.39 8.46 -1.98
C VAL A 82 10.70 6.98 -2.06
N ASN A 83 10.54 6.28 -0.92
CA ASN A 83 10.66 4.83 -0.83
C ASN A 83 9.28 4.20 -0.52
N PRO A 84 8.41 3.99 -1.52
CA PRO A 84 7.03 3.55 -1.29
C PRO A 84 6.94 2.10 -0.76
N HIS A 85 7.97 1.29 -1.03
CA HIS A 85 8.14 -0.05 -0.48
C HIS A 85 9.65 -0.27 -0.26
N PRO A 86 10.07 -1.07 0.74
CA PRO A 86 11.47 -1.43 0.91
C PRO A 86 12.14 -1.87 -0.40
N GLY A 87 13.20 -1.16 -0.80
CA GLY A 87 13.95 -1.42 -2.03
C GLY A 87 13.40 -0.80 -3.31
N LEU A 88 12.26 -0.09 -3.27
CA LEU A 88 11.69 0.64 -4.41
C LEU A 88 11.92 2.14 -4.29
N TYR A 89 12.27 2.81 -5.38
CA TYR A 89 12.59 4.24 -5.38
C TYR A 89 11.94 4.94 -6.56
N ILE A 90 11.48 6.17 -6.35
CA ILE A 90 10.90 7.01 -7.40
C ILE A 90 11.02 8.48 -7.00
N ARG A 91 11.16 9.38 -7.98
CA ARG A 91 11.26 10.82 -7.70
C ARG A 91 9.98 11.35 -7.06
N VAL A 92 10.14 12.27 -6.11
CA VAL A 92 9.02 12.88 -5.36
C VAL A 92 7.99 13.50 -6.31
N ASP A 93 8.43 14.28 -7.30
CA ASP A 93 7.52 14.97 -8.23
C ASP A 93 6.69 13.99 -9.05
N VAL A 94 7.32 12.92 -9.53
CA VAL A 94 6.64 11.88 -10.31
C VAL A 94 5.64 11.14 -9.41
N TRP A 95 6.05 10.73 -8.21
CA TRP A 95 5.15 10.06 -7.26
C TRP A 95 3.95 10.91 -6.90
N ASN A 96 4.18 12.19 -6.62
CA ASN A 96 3.14 13.15 -6.25
C ASN A 96 2.16 13.39 -7.40
N GLY A 97 2.61 13.32 -8.65
CA GLY A 97 1.75 13.37 -9.84
C GLY A 97 0.88 12.13 -10.07
N LEU A 98 1.16 11.00 -9.42
CA LEU A 98 0.34 9.80 -9.51
C LEU A 98 -0.83 9.85 -8.52
N ASN A 99 -2.02 9.46 -8.97
CA ASN A 99 -3.13 9.18 -8.06
C ASN A 99 -2.89 7.88 -7.25
N PRO A 100 -3.60 7.66 -6.13
CA PRO A 100 -3.36 6.51 -5.25
C PRO A 100 -3.46 5.14 -5.93
N THR A 101 -4.39 4.97 -6.87
CA THR A 101 -4.50 3.72 -7.66
C THR A 101 -3.25 3.49 -8.54
N LYS A 102 -2.76 4.53 -9.22
CA LYS A 102 -1.53 4.45 -10.04
C LYS A 102 -0.29 4.19 -9.18
N ARG A 103 -0.21 4.79 -7.99
CA ARG A 103 0.83 4.52 -6.98
C ARG A 103 0.86 3.05 -6.59
N LYS A 104 -0.30 2.49 -6.20
CA LYS A 104 -0.44 1.06 -5.87
C LYS A 104 -0.03 0.18 -7.04
N ARG A 105 -0.54 0.48 -8.24
CA ARG A 105 -0.27 -0.25 -9.47
C ARG A 105 1.23 -0.26 -9.81
N ALA A 106 1.92 0.87 -9.67
CA ALA A 106 3.38 0.95 -9.88
C ALA A 106 4.13 -0.01 -8.94
N MET A 107 3.80 0.01 -7.64
CA MET A 107 4.41 -0.90 -6.66
C MET A 107 4.13 -2.37 -7.00
N VAL A 108 2.87 -2.72 -7.27
CA VAL A 108 2.44 -4.09 -7.58
C VAL A 108 3.15 -4.62 -8.82
N ARG A 109 3.23 -3.83 -9.90
CA ARG A 109 3.92 -4.23 -11.14
C ARG A 109 5.41 -4.48 -10.92
N VAL A 110 6.08 -3.65 -10.12
CA VAL A 110 7.50 -3.85 -9.82
C VAL A 110 7.71 -5.10 -8.96
N LEU A 111 6.90 -5.27 -7.90
CA LEU A 111 7.01 -6.43 -7.02
C LEU A 111 6.68 -7.75 -7.73
N ALA A 112 5.81 -7.72 -8.74
CA ALA A 112 5.51 -8.88 -9.59
C ALA A 112 6.73 -9.30 -10.44
N ARG A 113 7.58 -8.35 -10.86
CA ARG A 113 8.82 -8.65 -11.59
C ARG A 113 9.90 -9.28 -10.69
N ILE A 114 9.91 -8.92 -9.41
CA ILE A 114 10.86 -9.47 -8.43
C ILE A 114 10.41 -10.84 -7.93
N HIS A 115 9.10 -11.03 -7.74
CA HIS A 115 8.53 -12.25 -7.19
C HIS A 115 7.48 -12.83 -8.13
N LEU A 116 7.94 -13.58 -9.14
CA LEU A 116 7.10 -14.11 -10.22
C LEU A 116 5.98 -15.03 -9.72
N ASP A 117 6.19 -15.71 -8.60
CA ASP A 117 5.23 -16.61 -7.97
C ASP A 117 4.23 -15.88 -7.05
N ARG A 118 4.42 -14.60 -6.77
CA ARG A 118 3.55 -13.85 -5.86
C ARG A 118 2.21 -13.56 -6.52
N VAL A 119 1.13 -13.91 -5.81
CA VAL A 119 -0.24 -13.56 -6.22
C VAL A 119 -0.74 -12.42 -5.34
N PHE A 120 -1.08 -11.29 -5.95
CA PHE A 120 -1.67 -10.15 -5.24
C PHE A 120 -3.18 -10.36 -5.05
N ALA A 121 -3.73 -9.82 -3.97
CA ALA A 121 -5.13 -9.99 -3.60
C ALA A 121 -5.75 -8.70 -3.07
N ALA A 122 -7.08 -8.70 -2.89
CA ALA A 122 -7.85 -7.56 -2.38
C ALA A 122 -7.50 -6.23 -3.09
N GLU A 123 -7.21 -5.17 -2.35
CA GLU A 123 -6.91 -3.84 -2.89
C GLU A 123 -5.64 -3.82 -3.78
N SER A 124 -4.69 -4.70 -3.49
CA SER A 124 -3.48 -4.85 -4.28
C SER A 124 -3.74 -5.57 -5.62
N ALA A 125 -4.78 -6.39 -5.71
CA ALA A 125 -5.25 -6.97 -6.97
C ALA A 125 -6.19 -6.03 -7.72
N VAL A 126 -7.16 -5.40 -7.03
CA VAL A 126 -8.19 -4.56 -7.66
C VAL A 126 -7.59 -3.39 -8.45
N CYS A 127 -6.42 -2.88 -8.02
CA CYS A 127 -5.70 -1.83 -8.74
C CYS A 127 -5.27 -2.23 -10.16
N MET A 128 -5.21 -3.53 -10.48
CA MET A 128 -4.84 -4.05 -11.79
C MET A 128 -6.04 -4.23 -12.73
N PHE A 129 -7.26 -4.29 -12.21
CA PHE A 129 -8.47 -4.40 -13.02
C PHE A 129 -8.92 -3.03 -13.53
N ASP A 130 -9.62 -3.01 -14.67
CA ASP A 130 -10.22 -1.81 -15.24
C ASP A 130 -11.59 -1.55 -14.59
N LEU A 131 -11.55 -1.21 -13.30
CA LEU A 131 -12.73 -0.90 -12.49
C LEU A 131 -12.59 0.48 -11.84
N GLU A 132 -13.70 1.18 -11.72
CA GLU A 132 -13.81 2.37 -10.87
C GLU A 132 -13.60 1.96 -9.42
N GLN A 133 -12.77 2.73 -8.71
CA GLN A 133 -12.37 2.39 -7.35
C GLN A 133 -12.06 3.67 -6.55
N PRO A 134 -12.53 3.78 -5.30
CA PRO A 134 -12.19 4.91 -4.44
C PRO A 134 -10.70 4.93 -4.14
N TYR A 135 -10.12 6.12 -4.00
CA TYR A 135 -8.69 6.26 -3.72
C TYR A 135 -8.30 5.76 -2.33
N ASP A 136 -9.20 5.86 -1.35
CA ASP A 136 -8.95 5.52 0.06
C ASP A 136 -8.66 4.04 0.29
N ILE A 137 -8.99 3.17 -0.68
CA ILE A 137 -8.69 1.72 -0.60
C ILE A 137 -7.21 1.43 -0.88
N HIS A 138 -6.43 2.43 -1.33
CA HIS A 138 -5.02 2.29 -1.70
C HIS A 138 -4.08 2.98 -0.69
N PRO A 139 -4.03 2.54 0.58
CA PRO A 139 -3.12 3.14 1.56
C PRO A 139 -1.67 2.98 1.11
N GLU A 140 -0.85 4.00 1.31
CA GLU A 140 0.51 4.07 0.74
C GLU A 140 1.45 2.98 1.26
N HIS A 141 1.26 2.54 2.50
CA HIS A 141 2.20 1.64 3.19
C HIS A 141 1.67 0.22 3.39
N GLU A 142 0.72 -0.22 2.57
CA GLU A 142 0.16 -1.58 2.67
C GLU A 142 0.25 -2.36 1.35
N LEU A 143 0.35 -3.67 1.45
CA LEU A 143 0.22 -4.60 0.34
C LEU A 143 -0.46 -5.88 0.81
N THR A 144 -1.39 -6.39 0.00
CA THR A 144 -2.08 -7.65 0.25
C THR A 144 -1.72 -8.69 -0.81
N ILE A 145 -1.31 -9.87 -0.34
CA ILE A 145 -1.01 -11.04 -1.18
C ILE A 145 -1.89 -12.22 -0.78
N ALA A 146 -2.05 -13.18 -1.68
CA ALA A 146 -2.70 -14.46 -1.42
C ALA A 146 -1.68 -15.57 -1.21
N SER A 147 -2.01 -16.53 -0.33
CA SER A 147 -1.24 -17.75 -0.13
C SER A 147 -2.16 -18.95 0.08
N PRO A 148 -1.87 -20.11 -0.54
CA PRO A 148 -2.67 -21.32 -0.38
C PRO A 148 -2.40 -22.07 0.93
N SER A 149 -1.42 -21.64 1.72
CA SER A 149 -0.95 -22.40 2.90
C SER A 149 -0.92 -21.61 4.20
N ARG A 150 -1.09 -20.28 4.16
CA ARG A 150 -1.05 -19.45 5.37
C ARG A 150 -1.83 -18.14 5.23
N SER A 151 -2.20 -17.58 6.37
CA SER A 151 -2.58 -16.16 6.52
C SER A 151 -1.59 -15.46 7.46
N GLY A 152 -1.60 -14.13 7.49
CA GLY A 152 -0.84 -13.37 8.47
C GLY A 152 -0.60 -11.92 8.10
N ILE A 153 -0.05 -11.17 9.05
CA ILE A 153 0.36 -9.78 8.87
C ILE A 153 1.84 -9.68 9.22
N HIS A 154 2.62 -9.07 8.34
CA HIS A 154 4.03 -8.76 8.58
C HIS A 154 4.24 -7.25 8.49
N VAL A 155 4.86 -6.68 9.54
CA VAL A 155 5.22 -5.26 9.58
C VAL A 155 6.73 -5.13 9.42
N PHE A 156 7.17 -4.37 8.41
CA PHE A 156 8.58 -4.10 8.19
C PHE A 156 9.06 -3.07 9.21
N ALA A 157 9.84 -3.51 10.21
CA ALA A 157 10.21 -2.68 11.37
C ALA A 157 10.81 -1.31 11.02
N LYS A 158 11.58 -1.19 9.93
CA LYS A 158 12.24 0.06 9.53
C LYS A 158 11.30 1.07 8.87
N THR A 159 10.28 0.60 8.16
CA THR A 159 9.41 1.45 7.33
C THR A 159 7.97 1.51 7.82
N GLY A 160 7.59 0.66 8.78
CA GLY A 160 6.20 0.47 9.18
C GLY A 160 5.32 -0.16 8.09
N PHE A 161 5.90 -0.54 6.94
CA PHE A 161 5.14 -1.09 5.82
C PHE A 161 4.44 -2.39 6.23
N ILE A 162 3.19 -2.56 5.84
CA ILE A 162 2.35 -3.68 6.22
C ILE A 162 2.17 -4.60 5.01
N LYS A 163 2.56 -5.86 5.15
CA LYS A 163 2.24 -6.91 4.18
C LYS A 163 1.21 -7.86 4.80
N ARG A 164 -0.01 -7.83 4.27
CA ARG A 164 -1.07 -8.78 4.62
C ARG A 164 -1.02 -9.98 3.69
N THR A 165 -1.21 -11.17 4.25
CA THR A 165 -1.32 -12.44 3.52
C THR A 165 -2.69 -13.04 3.79
N LEU A 166 -3.52 -13.14 2.77
CA LEU A 166 -4.80 -13.82 2.82
C LEU A 166 -4.63 -15.31 2.55
N TYR A 167 -5.29 -16.13 3.35
CA TYR A 167 -5.39 -17.55 3.08
C TYR A 167 -6.41 -17.81 1.96
N VAL A 168 -5.95 -18.45 0.89
CA VAL A 168 -6.71 -18.72 -0.34
C VAL A 168 -6.48 -20.18 -0.73
N PRO A 169 -7.17 -21.14 -0.10
CA PRO A 169 -7.06 -22.54 -0.51
C PRO A 169 -7.56 -22.68 -1.95
N ASN A 170 -6.96 -23.59 -2.73
CA ASN A 170 -7.29 -23.83 -4.13
C ASN A 170 -7.29 -22.55 -4.99
N MET A 171 -6.33 -21.66 -4.71
CA MET A 171 -6.20 -20.35 -5.35
C MET A 171 -6.18 -20.44 -6.87
N GLN A 172 -7.20 -19.87 -7.50
CA GLN A 172 -7.20 -19.58 -8.93
C GLN A 172 -6.61 -18.19 -9.16
N ALA A 173 -5.36 -18.17 -9.63
CA ALA A 173 -4.68 -16.93 -10.00
C ALA A 173 -4.84 -16.69 -11.51
N MET A 174 -4.96 -15.42 -11.89
CA MET A 174 -4.95 -14.97 -13.28
C MET A 174 -3.81 -13.98 -13.49
N SER A 175 -3.41 -13.75 -14.75
CA SER A 175 -2.38 -12.79 -15.09
C SER A 175 -2.98 -11.57 -15.79
N ILE A 176 -2.63 -10.37 -15.32
CA ILE A 176 -2.95 -9.09 -15.97
C ILE A 176 -1.64 -8.36 -16.23
N ASN A 177 -1.26 -8.19 -17.50
CA ASN A 177 -0.02 -7.52 -17.90
C ASN A 177 1.24 -8.06 -17.18
N GLY A 178 1.31 -9.39 -17.01
CA GLY A 178 2.43 -10.07 -16.33
C GLY A 178 2.36 -10.06 -14.80
N VAL A 179 1.33 -9.48 -14.19
CA VAL A 179 1.09 -9.51 -12.73
C VAL A 179 0.14 -10.65 -12.40
N ARG A 180 0.52 -11.55 -11.49
CA ARG A 180 -0.41 -12.58 -10.98
C ARG A 180 -1.31 -12.00 -9.89
N VAL A 181 -2.62 -12.08 -10.09
CA VAL A 181 -3.64 -11.61 -9.14
C VAL A 181 -4.64 -12.74 -8.85
N THR A 182 -5.35 -12.66 -7.73
CA THR A 182 -6.52 -13.52 -7.53
C THR A 182 -7.57 -13.27 -8.63
N SER A 183 -8.38 -14.27 -8.96
CA SER A 183 -9.47 -14.10 -9.93
C SER A 183 -10.36 -12.90 -9.59
N LEU A 184 -11.04 -12.30 -10.57
CA LEU A 184 -11.91 -11.14 -10.33
C LEU A 184 -12.93 -11.42 -9.22
N ALA A 185 -13.62 -12.55 -9.29
CA ALA A 185 -14.59 -12.97 -8.27
C ALA A 185 -13.96 -13.06 -6.86
N ARG A 186 -12.76 -13.65 -6.77
CA ARG A 186 -12.06 -13.75 -5.49
C ARG A 186 -11.60 -12.39 -4.96
N THR A 187 -11.11 -11.52 -5.85
CA THR A 187 -10.68 -10.16 -5.52
C THR A 187 -11.84 -9.33 -4.99
N LEU A 188 -12.99 -9.36 -5.66
CA LEU A 188 -14.20 -8.65 -5.21
C LEU A 188 -14.72 -9.20 -3.87
N PHE A 189 -14.68 -10.52 -3.67
CA PHE A 189 -15.02 -11.15 -2.39
C PHE A 189 -14.06 -10.72 -1.26
N ASP A 190 -12.75 -10.68 -1.52
CA ASP A 190 -11.75 -10.20 -0.56
C ASP A 190 -11.94 -8.70 -0.25
N CYS A 191 -12.20 -7.87 -1.25
CA CYS A 191 -12.52 -6.46 -1.05
C CYS A 191 -13.82 -6.28 -0.23
N ALA A 192 -14.88 -7.02 -0.53
CA ALA A 192 -16.18 -6.89 0.15
C ALA A 192 -16.12 -7.24 1.63
N ARG A 193 -15.26 -8.20 2.02
CA ARG A 193 -15.08 -8.54 3.43
C ARG A 193 -14.16 -7.55 4.16
N LEU A 194 -13.16 -6.99 3.48
CA LEU A 194 -12.11 -6.18 4.11
C LEU A 194 -12.43 -4.68 4.16
N LEU A 195 -13.06 -4.15 3.11
CA LEU A 195 -13.31 -2.72 2.95
C LEU A 195 -14.61 -2.29 3.66
N PRO A 196 -14.71 -1.01 4.07
CA PRO A 196 -15.98 -0.41 4.42
C PRO A 196 -16.96 -0.46 3.23
N PHE A 197 -18.26 -0.51 3.52
CA PHE A 197 -19.29 -0.69 2.50
C PHE A 197 -19.29 0.44 1.47
N GLU A 198 -19.12 1.67 1.93
CA GLU A 198 -19.01 2.89 1.12
C GLU A 198 -17.83 2.87 0.14
N CYS A 199 -16.75 2.14 0.48
CA CYS A 199 -15.60 1.96 -0.39
C CYS A 199 -15.80 0.80 -1.37
N MET A 200 -16.50 -0.25 -0.95
CA MET A 200 -16.74 -1.43 -1.78
C MET A 200 -17.81 -1.18 -2.86
N LEU A 201 -18.87 -0.43 -2.54
CA LEU A 201 -20.02 -0.27 -3.43
C LEU A 201 -19.64 0.26 -4.82
N PRO A 202 -18.81 1.32 -4.98
CA PRO A 202 -18.41 1.78 -6.31
C PRO A 202 -17.63 0.73 -7.13
N ILE A 203 -16.83 -0.10 -6.46
CA ILE A 203 -16.09 -1.20 -7.11
C ILE A 203 -17.07 -2.25 -7.62
N ALA A 204 -18.06 -2.59 -6.79
CA ALA A 204 -19.07 -3.57 -7.13
C ALA A 204 -19.98 -3.10 -8.26
N ASP A 205 -20.42 -1.83 -8.24
CA ASP A 205 -21.22 -1.22 -9.30
C ASP A 205 -20.45 -1.20 -10.62
N SER A 206 -19.17 -0.83 -10.58
CA SER A 206 -18.30 -0.87 -11.76
C SER A 206 -18.15 -2.29 -12.31
N ALA A 207 -18.02 -3.30 -11.45
CA ALA A 207 -17.91 -4.69 -11.87
C ALA A 207 -19.23 -5.20 -12.49
N ALA A 208 -20.37 -4.90 -11.85
CA ALA A 208 -21.70 -5.24 -12.36
C ALA A 208 -21.96 -4.58 -13.72
N LYS A 209 -21.59 -3.31 -13.87
CA LYS A 209 -21.67 -2.58 -15.15
C LYS A 209 -20.77 -3.19 -16.23
N ALA A 210 -19.64 -3.76 -15.84
CA ALA A 210 -18.76 -4.53 -16.73
C ALA A 210 -19.25 -5.97 -17.00
N GLY A 211 -20.45 -6.34 -16.51
CA GLY A 211 -21.08 -7.64 -16.74
C GLY A 211 -20.70 -8.74 -15.75
N PHE A 212 -20.05 -8.40 -14.63
CA PHE A 212 -19.78 -9.38 -13.57
C PHE A 212 -21.06 -9.69 -12.78
N ASP A 213 -21.42 -10.97 -12.68
CA ASP A 213 -22.51 -11.41 -11.82
C ASP A 213 -22.09 -11.36 -10.34
N MET A 214 -22.63 -10.40 -9.60
CA MET A 214 -22.31 -10.24 -8.18
C MET A 214 -22.80 -11.41 -7.33
N ALA A 215 -23.87 -12.13 -7.74
CA ALA A 215 -24.37 -13.29 -6.99
C ALA A 215 -23.31 -14.41 -6.88
N SER A 216 -22.38 -14.47 -7.84
CA SER A 216 -21.22 -15.36 -7.82
C SER A 216 -20.30 -15.16 -6.62
N LEU A 217 -20.38 -14.05 -5.86
CA LEU A 217 -19.61 -13.89 -4.62
C LEU A 217 -20.06 -14.86 -3.51
N THR A 218 -21.30 -15.37 -3.57
CA THR A 218 -21.84 -16.34 -2.59
C THR A 218 -21.18 -17.72 -2.66
N GLN A 219 -20.46 -18.02 -3.75
CA GLN A 219 -19.74 -19.28 -3.90
C GLN A 219 -18.58 -19.42 -2.90
N PHE A 220 -18.08 -18.29 -2.38
CA PHE A 220 -16.96 -18.29 -1.46
C PHE A 220 -17.44 -18.40 -0.01
N PRO A 221 -16.80 -19.25 0.80
CA PRO A 221 -17.23 -19.45 2.18
C PRO A 221 -16.93 -18.21 3.03
N THR A 222 -17.95 -17.72 3.74
CA THR A 222 -17.80 -16.74 4.81
C THR A 222 -17.59 -17.45 6.14
N THR A 223 -16.61 -17.00 6.91
CA THR A 223 -16.27 -17.63 8.21
C THR A 223 -16.94 -16.93 9.38
N ARG A 224 -17.33 -15.67 9.20
CA ARG A 224 -17.94 -14.85 10.24
C ARG A 224 -19.28 -14.27 9.77
N PHE A 225 -20.19 -14.10 10.72
CA PHE A 225 -21.52 -13.54 10.47
C PHE A 225 -21.50 -12.12 9.90
N ASP A 226 -20.51 -11.31 10.29
CA ASP A 226 -20.32 -9.96 9.76
C ASP A 226 -19.90 -9.97 8.28
N GLU A 227 -19.05 -10.92 7.86
CA GLU A 227 -18.70 -11.12 6.44
C GLU A 227 -19.94 -11.47 5.61
N THR A 228 -20.78 -12.39 6.10
CA THR A 228 -22.04 -12.75 5.43
C THR A 228 -22.95 -11.54 5.25
N ASN A 229 -23.12 -10.73 6.30
CA ASN A 229 -23.95 -9.53 6.23
C ASN A 229 -23.39 -8.48 5.27
N ARG A 230 -22.07 -8.30 5.22
CA ARG A 230 -21.42 -7.37 4.27
C ARG A 230 -21.70 -7.77 2.82
N ILE A 231 -21.59 -9.07 2.51
CA ILE A 231 -21.86 -9.57 1.16
C ILE A 231 -23.33 -9.49 0.82
N ALA A 232 -24.22 -9.95 1.70
CA ALA A 232 -25.66 -9.86 1.49
C ALA A 232 -26.09 -8.41 1.22
N ARG A 233 -25.59 -7.46 2.01
CA ARG A 233 -25.85 -6.03 1.81
C ARG A 233 -25.34 -5.55 0.44
N LEU A 234 -24.17 -5.99 -0.01
CA LEU A 234 -23.64 -5.63 -1.33
C LEU A 234 -24.53 -6.16 -2.47
N LEU A 235 -25.03 -7.39 -2.36
CA LEU A 235 -25.92 -7.99 -3.38
C LEU A 235 -27.25 -7.24 -3.49
N THR A 236 -27.81 -6.81 -2.35
CA THR A 236 -29.04 -6.02 -2.33
C THR A 236 -28.91 -4.71 -3.10
N TYR A 237 -27.78 -4.01 -2.95
CA TYR A 237 -27.58 -2.67 -3.55
C TYR A 237 -27.10 -2.71 -5.00
N THR A 238 -26.43 -3.77 -5.42
CA THR A 238 -26.00 -3.96 -6.81
C THR A 238 -27.10 -4.54 -7.71
N GLY A 239 -28.35 -4.61 -7.22
CA GLY A 239 -29.48 -5.14 -7.98
C GLY A 239 -29.43 -6.66 -8.21
N SER A 240 -28.55 -7.37 -7.49
CA SER A 240 -28.39 -8.83 -7.57
C SER A 240 -29.29 -9.58 -6.57
N SER A 241 -30.34 -8.91 -6.08
CA SER A 241 -31.37 -9.53 -5.24
C SER A 241 -31.97 -10.72 -5.97
N GLN A 242 -31.95 -11.87 -5.30
CA GLN A 242 -32.50 -13.11 -5.81
C GLN A 242 -33.92 -12.92 -6.33
N VAL A 243 -34.12 -13.19 -7.61
CA VAL A 243 -35.41 -13.67 -8.11
C VAL A 243 -35.54 -15.09 -7.58
N SER A 244 -36.15 -15.23 -6.41
CA SER A 244 -36.67 -16.50 -5.91
C SER A 244 -38.19 -16.44 -6.04
N VAL A 245 -38.70 -17.13 -7.07
CA VAL A 245 -40.11 -17.59 -7.16
C VAL A 245 -40.21 -18.93 -6.47
#